data_AF-T1AZY9-F1
#
_entry.id   AF-T1AZY9-F1
#
_cell.length_a   1.000
_cell.length_b   1.000
_cell.length_c   1.000
_cell.angle_alpha   90.00
_cell.angle_beta   90.00
_cell.angle_gamma   90.00
#
_symmetry.space_group_name_H-M   'P 1'
#
loop_
_entity.id
_entity.type
_entity.pdbx_description
1 polymer ?
#
loop_
_entity_poly.entity_id
_entity_poly.type
_entity_poly.pdbx_seq_one_letter_code
_entity_poly.pdbx_strand_id
1 'polypeptide(L)' 'MLDRMQLQNHRITQQVREGELNHAQAHALRRNDARIAGREQALARRNGGYITKKQQAHLNRRLNDNSKRIGH' A
#
# COMPACT_ATOMS: atom_id res chain seq x y z
N MET A 1 -9.13 1.57 -3.86
CA MET A 1 -7.79 1.51 -3.21
C MET A 1 -7.87 1.13 -1.74
N LEU A 2 -8.86 1.65 -1.00
CA LEU A 2 -9.05 1.37 0.42
C LEU A 2 -9.12 -0.13 0.74
N ASP A 3 -9.88 -0.91 -0.02
CA ASP A 3 -10.03 -2.36 0.20
C ASP A 3 -8.68 -3.10 0.10
N ARG A 4 -7.82 -2.67 -0.82
CA ARG A 4 -6.49 -3.26 -1.02
C ARG A 4 -5.56 -2.96 0.15
N MET A 5 -5.61 -1.74 0.69
CA MET A 5 -4.79 -1.37 1.85
C MET A 5 -5.23 -2.10 3.11
N GLN A 6 -6.53 -2.32 3.29
CA GLN A 6 -7.06 -3.10 4.40
C GLN A 6 -6.58 -4.56 4.33
N LEU A 7 -6.66 -5.18 3.15
CA LEU A 7 -6.15 -6.54 2.94
C LEU A 7 -4.64 -6.64 3.19
N GLN A 8 -3.84 -5.69 2.70
CA GLN A 8 -2.40 -5.66 2.97
C GLN A 8 -2.10 -5.50 4.46
N ASN A 9 -2.80 -4.60 5.16
CA ASN A 9 -2.65 -4.44 6.61
C ASN A 9 -2.98 -5.72 7.38
N HIS A 10 -4.02 -6.44 6.96
CA HIS A 10 -4.37 -7.73 7.53
C HIS A 10 -3.24 -8.74 7.34
N ARG A 11 -2.70 -8.89 6.13
CA ARG A 11 -1.58 -9.79 5.83
C ARG A 11 -0.31 -9.43 6.62
N ILE A 12 0.03 -8.14 6.71
CA ILE A 12 1.16 -7.68 7.53
C ILE A 12 0.97 -8.11 9.00
N THR A 13 -0.25 -8.02 9.54
CA THR A 13 -0.53 -8.44 10.91
C THR A 13 -0.41 -9.95 11.08
N GLN A 14 -0.91 -10.76 10.12
CA GLN A 14 -0.75 -12.21 10.16
C GLN A 14 0.72 -12.62 10.13
N GLN A 15 1.50 -12.05 9.22
CA GLN A 15 2.91 -12.38 9.03
C GLN A 15 3.78 -11.95 10.22
N VAL A 16 3.41 -10.88 10.94
CA VAL A 16 4.02 -10.53 12.23
C VAL A 16 3.70 -11.57 13.31
N ARG A 17 2.47 -12.06 13.34
CA ARG A 17 2.03 -13.09 14.30
C ARG A 17 2.71 -14.44 14.03
N GLU A 18 2.92 -14.77 12.76
CA GLU A 18 3.59 -15.99 12.29
C GLU A 18 5.12 -15.92 12.45
N GLY A 19 5.67 -14.73 12.69
CA GLY A 19 7.10 -14.49 12.88
C GLY A 19 7.87 -14.30 11.57
N GLU A 20 7.19 -14.33 10.42
CA GLU A 20 7.79 -14.09 9.09
C GLU A 20 8.19 -12.62 8.89
N LEU A 21 7.49 -11.70 9.56
CA LEU A 21 7.85 -10.27 9.62
C LEU A 21 8.11 -9.83 11.05
N ASN A 22 9.19 -9.08 11.26
CA ASN A 22 9.35 -8.35 12.52
C ASN A 22 8.53 -7.05 12.52
N HIS A 23 8.31 -6.47 13.71
CA HIS A 23 7.55 -5.23 13.87
C HIS A 23 8.10 -4.04 13.05
N ALA A 24 9.42 -3.95 12.88
CA ALA A 24 10.04 -2.88 12.11
C ALA A 24 9.76 -3.00 10.60
N GLN A 25 9.86 -4.22 10.06
CA GLN A 25 9.48 -4.52 8.66
C GLN A 25 8.00 -4.23 8.43
N ALA A 26 7.14 -4.68 9.35
CA ALA A 26 5.71 -4.40 9.29
C ALA A 26 5.42 -2.88 9.29
N HIS A 27 6.07 -2.12 10.16
CA HIS A 27 5.93 -0.67 10.18
C HIS A 27 6.40 -0.01 8.88
N ALA A 28 7.53 -0.46 8.31
CA ALA A 28 8.02 0.04 7.03
C ALA A 28 7.04 -0.24 5.88
N LEU A 29 6.42 -1.42 5.85
CA LEU A 29 5.40 -1.80 4.86
C LEU A 29 4.16 -0.91 4.97
N ARG A 30 3.62 -0.72 6.19
CA ARG A 30 2.47 0.16 6.44
C ARG A 30 2.76 1.62 6.08
N ARG A 31 3.96 2.10 6.38
CA ARG A 31 4.39 3.46 6.00
C ARG A 31 4.46 3.63 4.48
N ASN A 32 4.91 2.61 3.75
CA ASN A 32 4.92 2.64 2.29
C ASN A 32 3.51 2.69 1.71
N ASP A 33 2.58 1.88 2.24
CA ASP A 33 1.17 1.91 1.84
C ASP A 33 0.55 3.30 2.08
N ALA A 34 0.76 3.88 3.26
CA ALA A 34 0.29 5.22 3.58
C ALA A 34 0.87 6.29 2.64
N ARG A 35 2.15 6.16 2.25
CA ARG A 35 2.77 7.06 1.26
C ARG A 35 2.14 6.94 -0.13
N ILE A 36 1.69 5.75 -0.53
CA ILE A 36 1.01 5.55 -1.81
C ILE A 36 -0.38 6.18 -1.77
N ALA A 37 -1.13 6.02 -0.67
CA ALA A 37 -2.42 6.69 -0.47
C ALA A 37 -2.30 8.23 -0.47
N GLY A 38 -1.28 8.79 0.18
CA GLY A 38 -1.01 10.22 0.12
C GLY A 38 -0.72 10.70 -1.31
N ARG A 39 -0.09 9.87 -2.13
CA ARG A 39 0.17 10.18 -3.54
C ARG A 39 -1.07 10.09 -4.41
N GLU A 40 -1.98 9.15 -4.12
CA GLU A 40 -3.31 9.11 -4.72
C GLU A 40 -4.07 10.42 -4.46
N GLN A 41 -4.14 10.86 -3.19
CA GLN A 41 -4.81 12.11 -2.83
C GLN A 41 -4.17 13.33 -3.49
N ALA A 42 -2.84 13.40 -3.55
CA ALA A 42 -2.13 14.49 -4.21
C ALA A 42 -2.41 14.53 -5.72
N LEU A 43 -2.47 13.38 -6.38
CA LEU A 43 -2.83 13.29 -7.80
C LEU A 43 -4.31 13.64 -8.01
N ALA A 44 -5.19 13.18 -7.12
CA ALA A 44 -6.60 13.54 -7.15
C ALA A 44 -6.78 15.07 -7.06
N ARG A 45 -6.14 15.71 -6.08
CA ARG A 45 -6.12 17.17 -5.93
C ARG A 45 -5.62 17.87 -7.20
N ARG A 46 -4.53 17.38 -7.79
CA ARG A 46 -3.96 17.96 -9.02
C ARG A 46 -4.88 17.86 -10.24
N ASN A 47 -5.71 16.83 -10.33
CA ASN A 47 -6.64 16.68 -11.46
C ASN A 47 -8.06 17.18 -11.14
N GLY A 48 -8.30 17.85 -10.00
CA GLY A 48 -9.63 18.35 -9.63
C GLY A 48 -10.58 17.31 -9.02
N GLY A 49 -10.04 16.29 -8.35
CA GLY A 49 -10.80 15.31 -7.55
C GLY A 49 -10.75 13.87 -8.05
N TYR A 50 -10.08 13.60 -9.17
CA TYR A 50 -9.99 12.25 -9.76
C TYR A 50 -8.56 11.84 -10.09
N ILE A 51 -8.31 10.56 -10.30
CA ILE A 51 -7.04 10.08 -10.85
C ILE A 51 -7.26 9.39 -12.19
N THR A 52 -6.33 9.57 -13.11
CA THR A 52 -6.38 8.93 -14.43
C THR A 52 -6.07 7.44 -14.33
N LYS A 53 -6.53 6.65 -15.31
CA LYS A 53 -6.22 5.20 -15.36
C LYS A 53 -4.71 4.92 -15.34
N LYS A 54 -3.90 5.76 -16.01
CA LYS A 54 -2.43 5.63 -16.01
C LYS A 54 -1.83 5.87 -14.63
N GLN A 55 -2.32 6.87 -13.90
CA GLN A 55 -1.91 7.17 -12.53
C GLN A 55 -2.32 6.03 -11.58
N GLN A 56 -3.57 5.56 -11.68
CA GLN A 56 -4.05 4.40 -10.93
C GLN A 56 -3.18 3.17 -11.17
N ALA A 57 -2.87 2.85 -12.44
CA ALA A 57 -2.01 1.72 -12.79
C ALA A 57 -0.60 1.84 -12.19
N HIS A 58 -0.03 3.04 -12.20
CA HIS A 58 1.27 3.31 -11.57
C HIS A 58 1.22 3.10 -10.05
N LEU A 59 0.20 3.60 -9.37
CA LEU A 59 0.03 3.41 -7.92
C LEU A 59 -0.25 1.94 -7.59
N ASN A 60 -1.03 1.23 -8.41
CA ASN A 60 -1.29 -0.21 -8.26
C ASN A 60 -0.01 -1.03 -8.39
N ARG A 61 0.89 -0.69 -9.32
CA ARG A 61 2.18 -1.36 -9.46
C ARG A 61 3.01 -1.20 -8.18
N ARG A 62 3.07 0.02 -7.63
CA ARG A 62 3.77 0.29 -6.37
C ARG A 62 3.17 -0.48 -5.18
N LEU A 63 1.84 -0.59 -5.11
CA LEU A 63 1.18 -1.42 -4.09
C LEU A 63 1.52 -2.90 -4.29
N ASN A 64 1.56 -3.40 -5.52
CA ASN A 64 1.95 -4.78 -5.79
C ASN A 64 3.40 -5.04 -5.36
N ASP A 65 4.31 -4.10 -5.62
CA ASP A 65 5.70 -4.22 -5.21
C ASP A 65 5.86 -4.20 -3.69
N ASN A 66 5.06 -3.40 -2.98
CA ASN A 66 5.02 -3.42 -1.52
C ASN A 66 4.40 -4.73 -1.00
N SER A 67 3.33 -5.21 -1.65
CA SER A 67 2.65 -6.46 -1.29
C SER A 67 3.55 -7.68 -1.41
N LYS A 68 4.45 -7.72 -2.40
CA LYS A 68 5.42 -8.81 -2.56
C LYS A 68 6.43 -8.88 -1.42
N ARG A 69 6.65 -7.78 -0.70
CA ARG A 69 7.55 -7.72 0.47
C ARG A 69 6.88 -8.17 1.76
N ILE A 70 5.57 -8.39 1.76
CA ILE A 70 4.84 -8.89 2.92
C ILE A 70 5.15 -10.37 3.16
N GLY A 71 5.41 -11.14 2.10
CA GLY A 71 5.42 -12.60 2.15
C GLY A 71 4.23 -13.20 1.41
N HIS A 72 4.17 -14.53 1.29
CA HIS A 72 3.07 -15.24 0.64
C HIS A 72 1.91 -15.43 1.62
#